data_AF-A0A7X2H2V3-F1
#
_entry.id   AF-A0A7X2H2V3-F1
#
_cell.length_a   1.000
_cell.length_b   1.000
_cell.length_c   1.000
_cell.angle_alpha   90.00
_cell.angle_beta   90.00
_cell.angle_gamma   90.00
#
_symmetry.space_group_name_H-M   'P 1'
#
loop_
_entity.id
_entity.type
_entity.pdbx_description
1 polymer ?
#
loop_
_entity_poly.entity_id
_entity_poly.type
_entity_poly.pdbx_seq_one_letter_code
_entity_poly.pdbx_strand_id
1 'polypeptide(L)'
;MRLRALILTILIISLMGCSSGFKPDTFSEKDFAFQKVDDVNAKIHYGMTRKEVEKILGEGEESYLASVIYKNGVIVMYSKEKVVGFALSEDSHGFYKTSRGVEVGMSKQNIIELFGEKYAIETPEGSLDYMYNLEDKKLLSNEFLKTADQKYKENTYLFTAFFNEDGSIRNVYLLDHRIYK
;
A
#
# COMPACT_ATOMS: atom_id res chain seq x y z
N MET A 1 -9.63 57.97 -6.00
CA MET A 1 -8.51 57.29 -6.70
C MET A 1 -7.42 57.10 -5.66
N ARG A 2 -6.99 55.91 -5.21
CA ARG A 2 -6.83 54.57 -5.79
C ARG A 2 -7.07 53.58 -4.64
N LEU A 3 -8.12 52.78 -4.55
CA LEU A 3 -8.58 51.68 -5.40
C LEU A 3 -7.49 50.66 -5.74
N ARG A 4 -7.58 49.49 -5.08
CA ARG A 4 -7.17 48.15 -5.50
C ARG A 4 -5.68 47.94 -5.82
N ALA A 5 -4.94 47.33 -4.87
CA ALA A 5 -3.95 46.27 -5.13
C ALA A 5 -3.25 45.91 -3.82
N LEU A 6 -2.99 44.62 -3.59
CA LEU A 6 -2.28 44.01 -2.45
C LEU A 6 -3.02 44.20 -1.11
N ILE A 7 -3.71 43.21 -0.55
CA ILE A 7 -3.11 42.05 0.10
C ILE A 7 -4.05 40.86 -0.15
N LEU A 8 -3.79 40.15 -1.24
CA LEU A 8 -4.45 38.88 -1.59
C LEU A 8 -3.33 37.88 -1.89
N THR A 9 -2.46 37.67 -0.90
CA THR A 9 -1.34 36.72 -1.01
C THR A 9 -0.79 36.49 0.40
N ILE A 10 -1.44 35.61 1.16
CA ILE A 10 -0.84 34.63 2.09
C ILE A 10 -1.97 33.62 2.33
N LEU A 11 -2.37 32.94 1.25
CA LEU A 11 -2.97 31.61 1.32
C LEU A 11 -1.84 30.64 0.97
N ILE A 12 -0.74 30.72 1.71
CA ILE A 12 0.40 29.80 1.55
C ILE A 12 0.03 28.54 2.32
N ILE A 13 -0.73 27.69 1.62
CA ILE A 13 -0.45 26.27 1.48
C ILE A 13 0.21 25.66 2.72
N SER A 14 -0.58 25.44 3.76
CA SER A 14 -0.26 24.52 4.85
C SER A 14 -0.52 23.07 4.44
N LEU A 15 -0.28 22.71 3.17
CA LEU A 15 -0.01 21.33 2.76
C LEU A 15 1.45 21.04 3.07
N MET A 16 1.82 21.16 4.35
CA MET A 16 2.86 20.30 4.90
C MET A 16 2.23 18.91 4.93
N GLY A 17 2.14 18.29 3.76
CA GLY A 17 2.04 16.85 3.65
C GLY A 17 3.18 16.34 4.50
N CYS A 18 2.84 15.78 5.66
CA CYS A 18 3.78 15.14 6.55
C CYS A 18 4.57 14.18 5.66
N SER A 19 5.83 14.52 5.34
CA SER A 19 6.66 13.65 4.55
C SER A 19 6.75 12.40 5.39
N SER A 20 6.00 11.37 4.99
CA SER A 20 6.13 10.06 5.55
C SER A 20 7.64 9.78 5.50
N GLY A 21 8.27 9.43 6.62
CA GLY A 21 9.73 9.36 6.75
C GLY A 21 10.41 8.32 5.86
N PHE A 22 9.70 7.84 4.84
CA PHE A 22 10.12 6.93 3.80
C PHE A 22 10.85 7.67 2.70
N LYS A 23 11.88 7.02 2.17
CA LYS A 23 12.63 7.50 1.03
C LYS A 23 12.30 6.62 -0.19
N PRO A 24 12.19 7.19 -1.40
CA PRO A 24 12.10 6.41 -2.63
C PRO A 24 13.28 5.44 -2.79
N ASP A 25 13.06 4.32 -3.48
CA ASP A 25 14.03 3.23 -3.73
C ASP A 25 14.62 2.58 -2.47
N THR A 26 13.96 2.77 -1.32
CA THR A 26 14.31 2.13 -0.05
C THR A 26 13.06 1.54 0.55
N PHE A 27 13.09 0.30 1.05
CA PHE A 27 11.93 -0.35 1.67
C PHE A 27 12.34 -1.07 2.94
N SER A 28 11.34 -1.33 3.77
CA SER A 28 11.42 -2.07 5.00
C SER A 28 10.09 -2.81 5.24
N GLU A 29 10.06 -3.63 6.28
CA GLU A 29 8.82 -4.29 6.70
C GLU A 29 7.72 -3.29 7.12
N LYS A 30 8.10 -2.05 7.51
CA LYS A 30 7.15 -1.01 7.94
C LYS A 30 6.27 -0.48 6.81
N ASP A 31 6.70 -0.70 5.57
CA ASP A 31 6.00 -0.32 4.35
C ASP A 31 4.77 -1.18 4.09
N PHE A 32 4.78 -2.42 4.59
CA PHE A 32 3.74 -3.43 4.37
C PHE A 32 2.65 -3.35 5.44
N ALA A 33 2.05 -2.16 5.52
CA ALA A 33 0.99 -1.83 6.44
C ALA A 33 0.12 -0.70 5.86
N PHE A 34 -1.14 -0.64 6.27
CA PHE A 34 -2.05 0.46 5.93
C PHE A 34 -2.65 1.07 7.19
N GLN A 35 -3.26 2.23 7.03
CA GLN A 35 -3.87 2.98 8.12
C GLN A 35 -5.10 3.74 7.62
N LYS A 36 -5.94 4.17 8.55
CA LYS A 36 -7.00 5.14 8.23
C LYS A 36 -6.40 6.47 7.79
N VAL A 37 -7.09 7.15 6.89
CA VAL A 37 -6.69 8.49 6.41
C VAL A 37 -6.80 9.51 7.54
N ASP A 38 -7.82 9.40 8.38
CA ASP A 38 -8.16 10.32 9.48
C ASP A 38 -7.54 9.95 10.84
N ASP A 39 -6.98 8.75 10.99
CA ASP A 39 -6.31 8.29 12.21
C ASP A 39 -5.01 7.54 11.88
N VAL A 40 -3.88 8.21 12.14
CA VAL A 40 -2.55 7.65 11.92
C VAL A 40 -2.17 6.53 12.89
N ASN A 41 -2.87 6.40 14.02
CA ASN A 41 -2.64 5.34 15.01
C ASN A 41 -3.44 4.08 14.70
N ALA A 42 -4.48 4.18 13.86
CA ALA A 42 -5.29 3.07 13.36
C ALA A 42 -4.55 2.30 12.24
N LYS A 43 -3.37 1.77 12.56
CA LYS A 43 -2.48 1.06 11.63
C LYS A 43 -2.68 -0.46 11.72
N ILE A 44 -2.79 -1.11 10.55
CA ILE A 44 -2.86 -2.55 10.40
C ILE A 44 -1.60 -3.02 9.68
N HIS A 45 -0.93 -4.04 10.24
CA HIS A 45 0.31 -4.60 9.70
C HIS A 45 0.33 -6.12 9.83
N TYR A 46 1.26 -6.78 9.14
CA TYR A 46 1.44 -8.22 9.25
C TYR A 46 1.68 -8.68 10.69
N GLY A 47 1.20 -9.88 11.00
CA GLY A 47 1.33 -10.50 12.33
C GLY A 47 0.36 -9.99 13.39
N MET A 48 -0.48 -9.00 13.09
CA MET A 48 -1.64 -8.69 13.95
C MET A 48 -2.61 -9.86 13.97
N THR A 49 -3.27 -10.09 15.10
CA THR A 49 -4.38 -11.03 15.22
C THR A 49 -5.65 -10.44 14.63
N ARG A 50 -6.60 -11.30 14.22
CA ARG A 50 -7.95 -10.87 13.83
C ARG A 50 -8.60 -9.96 14.87
N LYS A 51 -8.48 -10.31 16.16
CA LYS A 51 -9.00 -9.51 17.28
C LYS A 51 -8.36 -8.11 17.36
N GLU A 52 -7.07 -7.97 17.06
CA GLU A 52 -6.42 -6.66 17.02
C GLU A 52 -6.89 -5.83 15.82
N VAL A 53 -7.09 -6.46 14.66
CA VAL A 53 -7.64 -5.81 13.46
C VAL A 53 -9.07 -5.33 13.70
N GLU A 54 -9.92 -6.17 14.31
CA GLU A 54 -11.33 -5.84 14.57
C GLU A 54 -11.51 -4.70 15.57
N LYS A 55 -10.53 -4.48 16.48
CA LYS A 55 -10.52 -3.27 17.32
C LYS A 55 -10.36 -1.98 16.51
N ILE A 56 -9.77 -2.06 15.32
CA ILE A 56 -9.50 -0.89 14.46
C ILE A 56 -10.57 -0.75 13.38
N LEU A 57 -10.91 -1.86 12.70
CA LEU A 57 -11.80 -1.86 11.54
C LEU A 57 -13.28 -2.15 11.90
N GLY A 58 -13.54 -2.60 13.13
CA GLY A 58 -14.82 -3.19 13.50
C GLY A 58 -14.90 -4.66 13.06
N GLU A 59 -16.08 -5.25 13.27
CA GLU A 59 -16.35 -6.62 12.84
C GLU A 59 -16.35 -6.72 11.30
N GLY A 60 -15.81 -7.81 10.79
CA GLY A 60 -15.78 -8.12 9.37
C GLY A 60 -16.57 -9.38 9.04
N GLU A 61 -16.88 -9.55 7.76
CA GLU A 61 -17.61 -10.69 7.20
C GLU A 61 -16.63 -11.69 6.60
N GLU A 62 -16.79 -12.97 6.92
CA GLU A 62 -15.94 -14.01 6.36
C GLU A 62 -16.17 -14.14 4.84
N SER A 63 -15.08 -14.34 4.12
CA SER A 63 -15.08 -14.52 2.67
C SER A 63 -14.25 -15.74 2.28
N TYR A 64 -14.07 -15.94 0.97
CA TYR A 64 -13.30 -17.06 0.43
C TYR A 64 -11.83 -16.99 0.84
N LEU A 65 -11.14 -18.13 0.79
CA LEU A 65 -9.68 -18.25 0.94
C LEU A 65 -9.11 -17.64 2.25
N ALA A 66 -9.77 -17.90 3.38
CA ALA A 66 -9.34 -17.43 4.71
C ALA A 66 -9.18 -15.90 4.80
N SER A 67 -10.00 -15.17 4.04
CA SER A 67 -10.07 -13.71 4.09
C SER A 67 -11.32 -13.22 4.81
N VAL A 68 -11.23 -12.03 5.38
CA VAL A 68 -12.33 -11.31 6.02
C VAL A 68 -12.46 -9.95 5.35
N ILE A 69 -13.68 -9.60 4.96
CA ILE A 69 -14.02 -8.32 4.35
C ILE A 69 -14.50 -7.39 5.46
N TYR A 70 -13.91 -6.22 5.53
CA TYR A 70 -14.27 -5.16 6.46
C TYR A 70 -14.91 -4.00 5.71
N LYS A 71 -15.60 -3.15 6.48
CA LYS A 71 -16.25 -1.95 5.95
C LYS A 71 -15.27 -1.05 5.20
N ASN A 72 -15.77 -0.38 4.16
CA ASN A 72 -15.04 0.54 3.30
C ASN A 72 -13.88 -0.16 2.55
N GLY A 73 -14.17 -1.32 1.96
CA GLY A 73 -13.30 -1.93 0.94
C GLY A 73 -11.99 -2.54 1.43
N VAL A 74 -11.89 -2.92 2.71
CA VAL A 74 -10.67 -3.55 3.24
C VAL A 74 -10.87 -5.05 3.28
N ILE A 75 -9.93 -5.80 2.71
CA ILE A 75 -9.91 -7.27 2.77
C ILE A 75 -8.64 -7.68 3.50
N VAL A 76 -8.75 -8.52 4.51
CA VAL A 76 -7.58 -9.01 5.27
C VAL A 76 -7.51 -10.53 5.17
N MET A 77 -6.35 -11.04 4.80
CA MET A 77 -6.04 -12.46 4.68
C MET A 77 -5.34 -12.93 5.94
N TYR A 78 -5.80 -14.06 6.48
CA TYR A 78 -5.27 -14.63 7.71
C TYR A 78 -4.66 -16.01 7.49
N SER A 79 -3.55 -16.28 8.16
CA SER A 79 -2.99 -17.62 8.33
C SER A 79 -2.69 -17.85 9.80
N LYS A 80 -3.18 -18.96 10.37
CA LYS A 80 -3.07 -19.26 11.82
C LYS A 80 -3.50 -18.04 12.68
N GLU A 81 -4.63 -17.43 12.33
CA GLU A 81 -5.23 -16.25 12.98
C GLU A 81 -4.42 -14.94 12.91
N LYS A 82 -3.38 -14.90 12.07
CA LYS A 82 -2.47 -13.76 11.93
C LYS A 82 -2.56 -13.15 10.55
N VAL A 83 -2.53 -11.82 10.47
CA VAL A 83 -2.54 -11.08 9.20
C VAL A 83 -1.30 -11.45 8.40
N VAL A 84 -1.53 -11.89 7.17
CA VAL A 84 -0.47 -12.24 6.21
C VAL A 84 -0.67 -11.57 4.85
N GLY A 85 -1.79 -10.89 4.66
CA GLY A 85 -2.06 -10.16 3.44
C GLY A 85 -3.23 -9.22 3.68
N PHE A 86 -3.32 -8.18 2.88
CA PHE A 86 -4.53 -7.39 2.80
C PHE A 86 -4.64 -6.70 1.45
N ALA A 87 -5.86 -6.32 1.10
CA ALA A 87 -6.18 -5.58 -0.09
C ALA A 87 -7.07 -4.38 0.24
N LEU A 88 -6.86 -3.29 -0.49
CA LEU A 88 -7.68 -2.10 -0.51
C LEU A 88 -8.40 -2.07 -1.87
N SER A 89 -9.72 -2.23 -1.87
CA SER A 89 -10.57 -2.17 -3.06
C SER A 89 -10.97 -0.73 -3.38
N GLU A 90 -11.66 -0.51 -4.49
CA GLU A 90 -12.24 0.79 -4.88
C GLU A 90 -12.98 1.50 -3.73
N ASP A 91 -13.77 0.75 -2.95
CA ASP A 91 -14.56 1.27 -1.81
C ASP A 91 -13.70 1.81 -0.64
N SER A 92 -12.40 1.58 -0.65
CA SER A 92 -11.46 2.10 0.36
C SER A 92 -10.99 3.53 0.09
N HIS A 93 -11.31 4.08 -1.09
CA HIS A 93 -10.95 5.44 -1.48
C HIS A 93 -11.37 6.47 -0.43
N GLY A 94 -10.43 7.32 0.01
CA GLY A 94 -10.64 8.34 1.02
C GLY A 94 -10.76 7.83 2.46
N PHE A 95 -10.77 6.51 2.69
CA PHE A 95 -10.84 5.92 4.03
C PHE A 95 -9.49 5.37 4.50
N TYR A 96 -8.70 4.79 3.59
CA TYR A 96 -7.45 4.12 3.94
C TYR A 96 -6.31 4.46 2.98
N LYS A 97 -5.10 4.43 3.53
CA LYS A 97 -3.85 4.60 2.78
C LYS A 97 -2.77 3.65 3.26
N THR A 98 -1.85 3.26 2.39
CA THR A 98 -0.66 2.51 2.79
C THR A 98 0.24 3.38 3.68
N SER A 99 1.24 2.77 4.33
CA SER A 99 2.20 3.51 5.17
C SER A 99 2.96 4.58 4.40
N ARG A 100 3.15 4.39 3.09
CA ARG A 100 3.74 5.38 2.18
C ARG A 100 2.76 6.44 1.69
N GLY A 101 1.47 6.29 1.98
CA GLY A 101 0.43 7.24 1.59
C GLY A 101 -0.24 6.91 0.25
N VAL A 102 -0.13 5.67 -0.24
CA VAL A 102 -0.88 5.27 -1.44
C VAL A 102 -2.34 5.04 -1.06
N GLU A 103 -3.22 5.75 -1.75
CA GLU A 103 -4.67 5.62 -1.70
C GLU A 103 -5.16 5.12 -3.05
N VAL A 104 -6.23 4.32 -3.04
CA VAL A 104 -6.99 4.00 -4.25
C VAL A 104 -7.41 5.29 -4.96
N GLY A 105 -7.45 5.29 -6.29
CA GLY A 105 -7.73 6.47 -7.11
C GLY A 105 -6.51 7.35 -7.42
N MET A 106 -5.35 7.16 -6.77
CA MET A 106 -4.11 7.87 -7.16
C MET A 106 -3.60 7.39 -8.53
N SER A 107 -2.77 8.18 -9.20
CA SER A 107 -2.16 7.78 -10.47
C SER A 107 -0.97 6.83 -10.26
N LYS A 108 -0.61 6.07 -11.30
CA LYS A 108 0.65 5.31 -11.34
C LYS A 108 1.87 6.17 -10.99
N GLN A 109 1.92 7.39 -11.53
CA GLN A 109 3.04 8.32 -11.30
C GLN A 109 3.19 8.69 -9.82
N ASN A 110 2.08 8.87 -9.11
CA ASN A 110 2.15 9.16 -7.67
C ASN A 110 2.73 7.98 -6.88
N ILE A 111 2.49 6.73 -7.29
CA ILE A 111 3.17 5.57 -6.66
C ILE A 111 4.67 5.65 -6.91
N ILE A 112 5.09 5.90 -8.16
CA ILE A 112 6.51 6.00 -8.53
C ILE A 112 7.21 7.12 -7.73
N GLU A 113 6.56 8.25 -7.50
CA GLU A 113 7.09 9.33 -6.67
C GLU A 113 7.28 8.89 -5.19
N LEU A 114 6.35 8.10 -4.65
CA LEU A 114 6.39 7.62 -3.26
C LEU A 114 7.35 6.43 -3.06
N PHE A 115 7.48 5.56 -4.07
CA PHE A 115 8.15 4.25 -3.96
C PHE A 115 9.52 4.26 -4.63
N GLY A 116 9.73 5.11 -5.64
CA GLY A 116 10.92 5.18 -6.49
C GLY A 116 10.79 4.33 -7.76
N GLU A 117 11.44 4.75 -8.84
CA GLU A 117 11.32 4.09 -10.15
C GLU A 117 12.23 2.86 -10.29
N LYS A 118 13.35 2.81 -9.55
CA LYS A 118 14.44 1.84 -9.82
C LYS A 118 14.01 0.39 -9.69
N TYR A 119 13.05 0.12 -8.81
CA TYR A 119 12.56 -1.23 -8.49
C TYR A 119 11.10 -1.45 -8.89
N ALA A 120 10.51 -0.51 -9.63
CA ALA A 120 9.17 -0.64 -10.15
C ALA A 120 9.13 -1.76 -11.21
N ILE A 121 8.18 -2.68 -11.09
CA ILE A 121 8.00 -3.80 -12.02
C ILE A 121 6.62 -3.68 -12.64
N GLU A 122 6.55 -3.37 -13.94
CA GLU A 122 5.31 -3.44 -14.69
C GLU A 122 5.06 -4.88 -15.16
N THR A 123 3.89 -5.41 -14.84
CA THR A 123 3.50 -6.78 -15.19
C THR A 123 2.72 -6.82 -16.51
N PRO A 124 2.74 -7.94 -17.25
CA PRO A 124 1.90 -8.12 -18.44
C PRO A 124 0.40 -7.92 -18.18
N GLU A 125 -0.05 -8.16 -16.96
CA GLU A 125 -1.43 -8.00 -16.49
C GLU A 125 -1.80 -6.52 -16.24
N GLY A 126 -0.86 -5.59 -16.42
CA GLY A 126 -1.07 -4.16 -16.25
C GLY A 126 -1.06 -3.71 -14.79
N SER A 127 -0.34 -4.41 -13.92
CA SER A 127 -0.08 -3.98 -12.53
C SER A 127 1.30 -3.35 -12.36
N LEU A 128 1.47 -2.60 -11.27
CA LEU A 128 2.75 -2.11 -10.80
C LEU A 128 3.12 -2.79 -9.50
N ASP A 129 4.24 -3.50 -9.53
CA ASP A 129 4.72 -4.33 -8.43
C ASP A 129 6.01 -3.79 -7.82
N TYR A 130 6.14 -3.96 -6.50
CA TYR A 130 7.38 -3.79 -5.75
C TYR A 130 7.58 -4.99 -4.84
N MET A 131 8.72 -5.66 -4.98
CA MET A 131 9.05 -6.86 -4.22
C MET A 131 10.20 -6.61 -3.26
N TYR A 132 10.03 -6.98 -2.00
CA TYR A 132 11.04 -6.85 -0.95
C TYR A 132 11.37 -8.23 -0.38
N ASN A 133 12.63 -8.67 -0.50
CA ASN A 133 13.07 -9.94 0.06
C ASN A 133 13.43 -9.80 1.54
N LEU A 134 12.92 -10.74 2.36
CA LEU A 134 13.02 -10.67 3.82
C LEU A 134 14.36 -11.19 4.37
N GLU A 135 15.05 -12.03 3.62
CA GLU A 135 16.35 -12.58 3.99
C GLU A 135 17.46 -11.56 3.74
N ASP A 136 17.52 -11.02 2.52
CA ASP A 136 18.52 -10.05 2.09
C ASP A 136 18.16 -8.60 2.44
N LYS A 137 16.92 -8.36 2.89
CA LYS A 137 16.39 -7.03 3.27
C LYS A 137 16.57 -5.98 2.18
N LYS A 138 16.23 -6.33 0.94
CA LYS A 138 16.38 -5.47 -0.23
C LYS A 138 15.19 -5.57 -1.18
N LEU A 139 14.97 -4.49 -1.92
CA LEU A 139 14.10 -4.49 -3.08
C LEU A 139 14.70 -5.34 -4.20
N LEU A 140 13.82 -6.01 -4.95
CA LEU A 140 14.18 -6.84 -6.09
C LEU A 140 13.86 -6.08 -7.37
N SER A 141 14.83 -6.01 -8.27
CA SER A 141 14.61 -5.47 -9.61
C SER A 141 14.05 -6.53 -10.54
N ASN A 142 13.38 -6.09 -11.61
CA ASN A 142 12.89 -6.98 -12.66
C ASN A 142 14.01 -7.88 -13.22
N GLU A 143 15.20 -7.31 -13.47
CA GLU A 143 16.35 -8.08 -13.98
C GLU A 143 16.79 -9.19 -13.03
N PHE A 144 16.82 -8.92 -11.72
CA PHE A 144 17.17 -9.94 -10.73
C PHE A 144 16.11 -11.05 -10.68
N LEU A 145 14.83 -10.70 -10.78
CA LEU A 145 13.73 -11.67 -10.77
C LEU A 145 13.76 -12.63 -11.97
N LYS A 146 14.32 -12.23 -13.12
CA LYS A 146 14.48 -13.12 -14.27
C LYS A 146 15.46 -14.28 -14.00
N THR A 147 16.43 -14.09 -13.10
CA THR A 147 17.47 -15.08 -12.80
C THR A 147 17.32 -15.73 -11.43
N ALA A 148 16.55 -15.14 -10.51
CA ALA A 148 16.36 -15.66 -9.17
C ALA A 148 15.60 -16.99 -9.16
N ASP A 149 16.01 -17.91 -8.29
CA ASP A 149 15.26 -19.14 -8.05
C ASP A 149 13.88 -18.85 -7.44
N GLN A 150 12.97 -19.81 -7.59
CA GLN A 150 11.59 -19.65 -7.12
C GLN A 150 11.50 -19.50 -5.60
N LYS A 151 12.32 -20.23 -4.85
CA LYS A 151 12.33 -20.18 -3.38
C LYS A 151 12.67 -18.78 -2.88
N TYR A 152 13.58 -18.10 -3.56
CA TYR A 152 13.97 -16.73 -3.28
C TYR A 152 12.80 -15.76 -3.48
N LYS A 153 12.02 -15.94 -4.55
CA LYS A 153 10.83 -15.12 -4.84
C LYS A 153 9.71 -15.31 -3.83
N GLU A 154 9.59 -16.51 -3.27
CA GLU A 154 8.56 -16.81 -2.27
C GLU A 154 8.87 -16.27 -0.87
N ASN A 155 10.11 -15.84 -0.59
CA ASN A 155 10.48 -15.21 0.68
C ASN A 155 10.43 -13.68 0.59
N THR A 156 9.31 -13.16 0.07
CA THR A 156 9.14 -11.72 -0.21
C THR A 156 7.84 -11.16 0.34
N TYR A 157 7.86 -9.86 0.60
CA TYR A 157 6.66 -9.06 0.65
C TYR A 157 6.43 -8.39 -0.71
N LEU A 158 5.18 -8.35 -1.16
CA LEU A 158 4.75 -7.80 -2.44
C LEU A 158 3.77 -6.64 -2.22
N PHE A 159 4.07 -5.49 -2.81
CA PHE A 159 3.08 -4.47 -3.09
C PHE A 159 2.67 -4.62 -4.56
N THR A 160 1.38 -4.60 -4.83
CA THR A 160 0.82 -4.59 -6.19
C THR A 160 -0.28 -3.55 -6.28
N ALA A 161 -0.21 -2.68 -7.28
CA ALA A 161 -1.30 -1.78 -7.65
C ALA A 161 -1.87 -2.18 -9.02
N PHE A 162 -3.17 -2.39 -9.09
CA PHE A 162 -3.90 -2.55 -10.34
C PHE A 162 -4.56 -1.23 -10.72
N PHE A 163 -4.69 -0.97 -12.02
CA PHE A 163 -5.20 0.30 -12.54
C PHE A 163 -6.52 0.13 -13.30
N ASN A 164 -7.33 1.18 -13.27
CA ASN A 164 -8.46 1.40 -14.16
C ASN A 164 -7.97 1.81 -15.55
N GLU A 165 -8.88 1.84 -16.54
CA GLU A 165 -8.56 2.29 -17.90
C GLU A 165 -8.06 3.75 -17.96
N ASP A 166 -8.48 4.59 -17.02
CA ASP A 166 -8.02 5.98 -16.89
C ASP A 166 -6.65 6.13 -16.22
N GLY A 167 -6.03 5.01 -15.81
CA GLY A 167 -4.71 4.98 -15.15
C GLY A 167 -4.75 5.28 -13.64
N SER A 168 -5.93 5.44 -13.04
CA SER A 168 -6.08 5.53 -11.59
C SER A 168 -5.99 4.15 -10.92
N ILE A 169 -5.50 4.10 -9.68
CA ILE A 169 -5.43 2.85 -8.91
C ILE A 169 -6.85 2.35 -8.64
N ARG A 170 -7.11 1.13 -9.09
CA ARG A 170 -8.31 0.38 -8.80
C ARG A 170 -8.21 -0.33 -7.45
N ASN A 171 -7.17 -1.17 -7.30
CA ASN A 171 -6.93 -1.96 -6.11
C ASN A 171 -5.45 -1.91 -5.72
N VAL A 172 -5.19 -1.97 -4.41
CA VAL A 172 -3.84 -2.17 -3.85
C VAL A 172 -3.81 -3.48 -3.07
N TYR A 173 -2.77 -4.28 -3.26
CA TYR A 173 -2.49 -5.48 -2.49
C TYR A 173 -1.16 -5.34 -1.78
N LEU A 174 -1.12 -5.73 -0.52
CA LEU A 174 0.10 -5.93 0.27
C LEU A 174 0.11 -7.38 0.75
N LEU A 175 0.94 -8.22 0.12
CA LEU A 175 0.95 -9.67 0.35
C LEU A 175 2.28 -10.19 0.93
N ASP A 176 2.19 -11.11 1.88
CA ASP A 176 3.30 -11.99 2.26
C ASP A 176 3.31 -13.22 1.35
N HIS A 177 4.28 -13.33 0.44
CA HIS A 177 4.33 -14.46 -0.50
C HIS A 177 4.60 -15.82 0.16
N ARG A 178 5.01 -15.84 1.43
CA ARG A 178 5.22 -17.10 2.17
C ARG A 178 3.91 -17.84 2.44
N ILE A 179 2.76 -17.21 2.23
CA ILE A 179 1.43 -17.81 2.43
C ILE A 179 1.06 -18.86 1.41
N TYR A 180 1.69 -18.84 0.23
CA TYR A 180 1.41 -19.78 -0.86
C TYR A 180 2.20 -21.10 -0.73
N LYS A 181 2.74 -21.40 0.46
CA LYS A 181 3.53 -22.60 0.78
C LYS A 181 2.78 -23.58 1.68
#